data_AF-A0A7Z3AIC2-F1
#
_entry.id   AF-A0A7Z3AIC2-F1
#
_cell.length_a   1.000
_cell.length_b   1.000
_cell.length_c   1.000
_cell.angle_alpha   90.00
_cell.angle_beta   90.00
_cell.angle_gamma   90.00
#
_symmetry.space_group_name_H-M   'P 1'
#
loop_
_entity.id
_entity.type
_entity.pdbx_description
1 polymer ?
#
loop_
_entity_poly.entity_id
_entity_poly.type
_entity_poly.pdbx_seq_one_letter_code
_entity_poly.pdbx_strand_id
1 'polypeptide(L)' 'MKMKLSEVSVYDDTPDAGKTSIGGSVKISLKMEGGQAGGSFGVTFEHEGAKDLTYRQLEQLVLDKVRSSLTEI' A
#
# COMPACT_ATOMS: atom_id res chain seq x y z
N MET A 1 1.88 -16.07 -3.56
CA MET A 1 1.95 -15.02 -2.52
C MET A 1 0.55 -14.45 -2.30
N LYS A 2 0.11 -14.29 -1.05
CA LYS A 2 -1.16 -13.64 -0.71
C LYS A 2 -0.88 -12.30 -0.03
N MET A 3 -1.43 -11.22 -0.57
CA MET A 3 -1.35 -9.88 0.00
C MET A 3 -2.72 -9.46 0.50
N LYS A 4 -2.79 -8.82 1.66
CA LYS A 4 -4.01 -8.25 2.21
C LYS A 4 -3.69 -6.88 2.81
N LEU A 5 -4.46 -5.87 2.43
CA LEU A 5 -4.38 -4.57 3.07
C LEU A 5 -4.73 -4.72 4.55
N SER A 6 -3.86 -4.21 5.41
CA SER A 6 -4.05 -4.15 6.86
C SER A 6 -4.54 -2.77 7.29
N GLU A 7 -4.01 -1.72 6.68
CA GLU A 7 -4.34 -0.33 6.99
C GLU A 7 -4.12 0.55 5.77
N VAL A 8 -4.94 1.60 5.63
CA VAL A 8 -4.74 2.68 4.66
C VAL A 8 -5.18 4.01 5.28
N SER A 9 -4.38 5.03 5.06
CA SER A 9 -4.56 6.38 5.59
C SER A 9 -4.20 7.40 4.53
N VAL A 10 -4.94 8.51 4.48
CA VAL A 10 -4.65 9.65 3.62
C VAL A 10 -4.26 10.82 4.53
N TYR A 11 -3.10 11.41 4.27
CA TYR A 11 -2.51 12.51 5.03
C TYR A 11 -2.48 13.79 4.18
N ASP A 12 -2.81 14.90 4.80
CA ASP A 12 -2.80 16.25 4.23
C ASP A 12 -1.44 16.98 4.38
N ASP A 13 -0.38 16.24 4.63
CA ASP A 13 0.93 16.82 4.99
C ASP A 13 1.79 17.18 3.77
N THR A 14 1.24 17.13 2.56
CA THR A 14 2.03 17.36 1.34
C THR A 14 2.09 18.86 0.99
N PRO A 15 3.29 19.40 0.69
CA PRO A 15 3.48 20.81 0.38
C PRO A 15 2.91 21.23 -0.99
N ASP A 16 2.60 20.27 -1.86
CA ASP A 16 2.06 20.50 -3.20
C ASP A 16 0.53 20.60 -3.16
N ALA A 17 0.00 21.77 -3.57
CA ALA A 17 -1.44 22.02 -3.59
C ALA A 17 -2.15 21.06 -4.55
N GLY A 18 -2.85 20.06 -4.02
CA GLY A 18 -3.63 19.07 -4.78
C GLY A 18 -3.10 17.63 -4.66
N LYS A 19 -1.89 17.45 -4.15
CA LYS A 19 -1.40 16.13 -3.73
C LYS A 19 -1.78 15.88 -2.28
N THR A 20 -1.87 14.61 -1.95
CA THR A 20 -2.02 14.11 -0.59
C THR A 20 -1.15 12.86 -0.46
N SER A 21 -0.62 12.61 0.73
CA SER A 21 0.16 11.42 0.99
C SER A 21 -0.78 10.26 1.32
N ILE A 22 -0.62 9.14 0.63
CA ILE A 22 -1.28 7.88 0.98
C ILE A 22 -0.25 7.03 1.73
N GLY A 23 -0.58 6.63 2.96
CA GLY A 23 0.14 5.58 3.66
C GLY A 23 -0.69 4.30 3.70
N GLY A 24 -0.03 3.17 3.54
CA GLY A 24 -0.70 1.88 3.59
C GLY A 24 0.21 0.79 4.15
N SER A 25 -0.39 -0.16 4.86
CA SER A 25 0.30 -1.33 5.38
C SER A 25 -0.34 -2.59 4.81
N VAL A 26 0.46 -3.44 4.18
CA VAL A 26 0.02 -4.68 3.54
C VAL A 26 0.66 -5.86 4.25
N LYS A 27 -0.17 -6.80 4.69
CA LYS A 27 0.28 -8.09 5.20
C LYS A 27 0.50 -9.04 4.03
N ILE A 28 1.69 -9.63 4.00
CA ILE A 28 2.11 -10.59 2.99
C ILE A 28 2.23 -11.96 3.64
N SER A 29 1.68 -12.96 3.00
CA SER A 29 1.82 -14.36 3.38
C SER A 29 2.33 -15.18 2.20
N LEU A 30 3.46 -15.85 2.42
CA LEU A 30 4.14 -16.73 1.49
C LEU A 30 4.01 -18.16 2.03
N LYS A 31 3.38 -19.03 1.25
CA LYS A 31 3.39 -20.46 1.51
C LYS A 31 4.65 -21.04 0.86
N MET A 32 5.44 -21.77 1.63
CA MET A 32 6.65 -22.45 1.17
C MET A 32 6.53 -23.95 1.49
N GLU A 33 7.29 -24.80 0.79
CA GLU A 33 7.23 -26.26 0.96
C GLU A 33 7.56 -26.77 2.37
N GLY A 34 8.12 -25.92 3.26
CA GLY A 34 8.42 -26.25 4.66
C GLY A 34 7.69 -25.42 5.72
N GLY A 35 6.74 -24.54 5.34
CA GLY A 35 6.04 -23.69 6.30
C GLY A 35 5.40 -22.43 5.72
N GLN A 36 4.95 -21.54 6.59
CA GLN A 36 4.40 -20.23 6.21
C GLN A 36 5.35 -19.11 6.67
N ALA A 37 5.84 -18.32 5.71
CA ALA A 37 6.53 -17.07 5.98
C ALA A 37 5.58 -15.89 5.76
N GLY A 38 5.76 -14.81 6.51
CA GLY A 38 4.95 -13.62 6.34
C GLY A 38 5.55 -12.40 7.01
N GLY A 39 5.09 -11.23 6.58
CA GLY A 39 5.53 -9.94 7.09
C GLY A 39 4.53 -8.85 6.77
N SER A 40 4.77 -7.67 7.32
CA SER A 40 4.01 -6.46 6.99
C SER A 40 4.92 -5.52 6.22
N PHE A 41 4.45 -5.02 5.09
CA PHE A 41 5.12 -4.01 4.27
C PHE A 41 4.33 -2.71 4.33
N GLY A 42 4.98 -1.66 4.82
CA GLY A 42 4.45 -0.30 4.79
C GLY A 42 4.92 0.43 3.52
N VAL A 43 4.03 1.18 2.90
CA VAL A 43 4.34 2.08 1.79
C VAL A 43 3.71 3.45 2.05
N THR A 44 4.45 4.49 1.68
CA THR A 44 3.95 5.88 1.68
C THR A 44 4.30 6.49 0.33
N PHE A 45 3.33 7.13 -0.33
CA PHE A 45 3.52 7.77 -1.62
C PHE A 45 2.51 8.91 -1.83
N GLU A 46 2.86 9.85 -2.69
CA GLU A 46 1.98 10.97 -3.04
C GLU A 46 1.02 10.59 -4.16
N HIS A 47 -0.21 11.06 -4.07
CA HIS A 47 -1.23 10.90 -5.12
C HIS A 47 -2.14 12.13 -5.18
N GLU A 48 -2.43 12.60 -6.39
CA GLU A 48 -3.36 13.70 -6.63
C GLU A 48 -4.81 13.25 -6.38
N GLY A 49 -5.57 14.04 -5.61
CA GLY A 49 -6.97 13.72 -5.35
C GLY A 49 -7.21 12.41 -4.57
N ALA A 50 -6.28 11.97 -3.69
CA ALA A 50 -6.48 10.74 -2.94
C ALA A 50 -7.71 10.76 -2.02
N LYS A 51 -8.14 11.96 -1.61
CA LYS A 51 -9.35 12.17 -0.81
C LYS A 51 -10.64 11.85 -1.53
N ASP A 52 -10.66 11.98 -2.84
CA ASP A 52 -11.82 11.67 -3.69
C ASP A 52 -11.91 10.18 -4.03
N LEU A 53 -10.87 9.41 -3.69
CA LEU A 53 -10.82 7.98 -3.94
C LEU A 53 -11.63 7.21 -2.90
N THR A 54 -12.35 6.20 -3.39
CA THR A 54 -12.99 5.22 -2.52
C THR A 54 -11.96 4.35 -1.82
N TYR A 55 -12.35 3.75 -0.69
CA TYR A 55 -11.53 2.76 0.02
C TYR A 55 -10.97 1.68 -0.90
N ARG A 56 -11.78 1.17 -1.85
CA ARG A 56 -11.35 0.13 -2.77
C ARG A 56 -10.29 0.62 -3.77
N GLN A 57 -10.37 1.87 -4.21
CA GLN A 57 -9.36 2.47 -5.08
C GLN A 57 -8.05 2.70 -4.32
N LEU A 58 -8.13 3.23 -3.09
CA LEU A 58 -6.97 3.39 -2.20
C LEU A 58 -6.30 2.03 -1.91
N GLU A 59 -7.09 1.00 -1.63
CA GLU A 59 -6.60 -0.36 -1.44
C GLU A 59 -5.83 -0.87 -2.68
N GLN A 60 -6.39 -0.69 -3.87
CA GLN A 60 -5.73 -1.10 -5.12
C GLN A 60 -4.40 -0.36 -5.31
N LEU A 61 -4.36 0.95 -5.09
CA LEU A 61 -3.13 1.75 -5.22
C LEU A 61 -2.04 1.29 -4.25
N VAL A 62 -2.39 1.05 -2.99
CA VAL A 62 -1.43 0.56 -1.97
C VAL A 62 -0.91 -0.82 -2.35
N LEU A 63 -1.80 -1.74 -2.77
CA LEU A 63 -1.42 -3.08 -3.18
C LEU A 63 -0.52 -3.07 -4.43
N ASP A 64 -0.80 -2.20 -5.38
CA ASP A 64 -0.01 -2.04 -6.60
C ASP A 64 1.38 -1.47 -6.27
N LYS A 65 1.45 -0.44 -5.41
CA LYS A 65 2.71 0.12 -4.95
C LYS A 65 3.60 -0.90 -4.25
N VAL A 66 3.02 -1.70 -3.35
CA VAL A 66 3.75 -2.80 -2.67
C VAL A 66 4.24 -3.83 -3.69
N ARG A 67 3.43 -4.19 -4.68
CA ARG A 67 3.86 -5.13 -5.74
C ARG A 67 5.04 -4.57 -6.55
N SER A 68 4.96 -3.30 -6.95
CA SER A 68 6.06 -2.63 -7.66
C SER A 68 7.34 -2.69 -6.83
N SER A 69 7.29 -2.28 -5.56
CA SER A 69 8.47 -2.26 -4.69
C SER A 69 9.06 -3.64 -4.40
N LEU A 70 8.26 -4.71 -4.45
CA LEU A 70 8.76 -6.09 -4.31
C LEU A 70 9.33 -6.66 -5.61
N THR A 71 8.95 -6.11 -6.77
CA THR A 71 9.43 -6.57 -8.08
C THR A 71 10.76 -5.90 -8.45
N GLU A 72 11.09 -4.78 -7.81
CA GLU A 72 12.37 -4.08 -7.95
C GLU A 72 13.51 -4.69 -7.10
N ILE A 73 13.25 -5.78 -6.36
CA ILE A 73 14.21 -6.51 -5.53
C ILE A 73 14.61 -7.82 -6.23
#